data_AF-E6YP86-F1
#
_entry.id   AF-E6YP86-F1
#
_cell.length_a   1.000
_cell.length_b   1.000
_cell.length_c   1.000
_cell.angle_alpha   90.00
_cell.angle_beta   90.00
_cell.angle_gamma   90.00
#
_symmetry.space_group_name_H-M   'P 1'
#
loop_
_entity.id
_entity.type
_entity.pdbx_description
1 polymer ?
#
loop_
_entity_poly.entity_id
_entity_poly.type
_entity_poly.pdbx_seq_one_letter_code
_entity_poly.pdbx_strand_id
1 'polypeptide(L)'
;MNNLKFFREKMGLSSKKLAELAGTSQPQIFRLENGHRKLTKEWAMRLAPHLAVTPKQLMFSEQQTNSLDEQIEDMLEHLSYDNKVKLLDLLSSFYQEKK
;
A
#
# COMPACT_ATOMS: atom_id res chain seq x y z
N MET A 1 5.93 0.03 -1.71
CA MET A 1 4.97 0.27 -2.82
C MET A 1 4.32 1.63 -2.63
N ASN A 2 3.68 2.22 -3.65
CA ASN A 2 2.89 3.45 -3.49
C ASN A 2 1.46 3.27 -3.99
N ASN A 3 0.61 4.25 -3.68
CA ASN A 3 -0.84 4.17 -3.90
C ASN A 3 -1.29 4.56 -5.31
N LEU A 4 -0.36 4.93 -6.20
CA LEU A 4 -0.68 5.45 -7.51
C LEU A 4 -1.45 4.43 -8.36
N LYS A 5 -0.99 3.18 -8.33
CA LYS A 5 -1.62 2.08 -9.07
C LYS A 5 -3.06 1.84 -8.62
N PHE A 6 -3.27 1.80 -7.30
CA PHE A 6 -4.58 1.60 -6.69
C PHE A 6 -5.59 2.67 -7.14
N PHE A 7 -5.25 3.96 -7.00
CA PHE A 7 -6.15 5.04 -7.40
C PHE A 7 -6.38 5.08 -8.92
N ARG A 8 -5.35 4.77 -9.72
CA ARG A 8 -5.50 4.69 -11.18
C ARG A 8 -6.51 3.61 -11.58
N GLU A 9 -6.42 2.43 -10.97
CA GLU A 9 -7.31 1.30 -11.25
C GLU A 9 -8.73 1.58 -10.75
N LYS A 10 -8.89 2.23 -9.59
CA LYS A 10 -10.20 2.68 -9.10
C LYS A 10 -10.90 3.63 -10.06
N MET A 11 -10.14 4.43 -10.82
CA MET A 11 -10.66 5.33 -11.86
C MET A 11 -10.83 4.65 -13.24
N GLY A 12 -10.54 3.35 -13.36
CA GLY A 12 -10.62 2.62 -14.64
C GLY A 12 -9.61 3.10 -15.69
N LEU A 13 -8.54 3.77 -15.28
CA LEU A 13 -7.55 4.34 -16.19
C LEU A 13 -6.44 3.32 -16.50
N SER A 14 -6.03 3.22 -17.76
CA SER A 14 -4.77 2.56 -18.11
C SER A 14 -3.57 3.45 -17.75
N SER A 15 -2.38 2.87 -17.54
CA SER A 15 -1.16 3.67 -17.29
C SER A 15 -0.85 4.63 -18.44
N LYS A 16 -1.18 4.25 -19.69
CA LYS A 16 -1.08 5.13 -20.86
C LYS A 16 -2.06 6.30 -20.75
N LYS A 17 -3.31 6.05 -20.38
CA LYS A 17 -4.33 7.10 -20.27
C LYS A 17 -3.99 8.09 -19.16
N LEU A 18 -3.53 7.62 -18.01
CA LEU A 18 -3.07 8.50 -16.93
C LEU A 18 -1.85 9.34 -17.37
N ALA A 19 -0.93 8.74 -18.13
CA ALA A 19 0.23 9.46 -18.66
C ALA A 19 -0.18 10.60 -19.59
N GLU A 20 -1.11 10.35 -20.51
CA GLU A 20 -1.68 11.37 -21.41
C GLU A 20 -2.32 12.52 -20.63
N LEU A 21 -3.19 12.20 -19.66
CA LEU A 21 -3.85 13.19 -18.82
C LEU A 21 -2.85 14.06 -18.03
N ALA A 22 -1.80 13.43 -17.50
CA ALA A 22 -0.79 14.08 -16.68
C ALA A 22 0.35 14.73 -17.48
N GLY A 23 0.30 14.72 -18.82
CA GLY A 23 1.35 15.29 -19.67
C GLY A 23 2.71 14.62 -19.50
N THR A 24 2.74 13.28 -19.42
CA THR A 24 3.96 12.47 -19.24
C THR A 24 3.92 11.21 -20.11
N SER A 25 4.96 10.36 -20.03
CA SER A 25 5.02 9.08 -20.74
C SER A 25 4.53 7.90 -19.89
N GLN A 26 3.99 6.86 -20.54
CA GLN A 26 3.59 5.61 -19.89
C GLN A 26 4.74 4.97 -19.08
N PRO A 27 6.00 4.90 -19.58
CA PRO A 27 7.11 4.40 -18.77
C PRO A 27 7.37 5.22 -17.50
N GLN A 28 7.08 6.53 -17.52
CA GLN A 28 7.21 7.37 -16.32
C GLN A 28 6.19 6.99 -15.27
N ILE A 29 4.93 6.77 -15.66
CA ILE A 29 3.88 6.27 -14.75
C ILE A 29 4.26 4.91 -14.21
N PHE A 30 4.70 3.97 -15.07
CA PHE A 30 5.14 2.65 -14.63
C PHE A 30 6.27 2.72 -13.60
N ARG A 31 7.29 3.56 -13.82
CA ARG A 31 8.38 3.73 -12.85
C ARG A 31 7.89 4.31 -11.52
N LEU A 32 6.93 5.23 -11.56
CA LEU A 32 6.30 5.74 -10.34
C LEU A 32 5.56 4.61 -9.63
N GLU A 33 4.65 3.90 -10.29
CA GLU A 33 3.85 2.81 -9.70
C GLU A 33 4.70 1.71 -9.04
N ASN A 34 5.83 1.35 -9.65
CA ASN A 34 6.71 0.30 -9.16
C ASN A 34 7.81 0.79 -8.19
N GLY A 35 7.83 2.09 -7.86
CA GLY A 35 8.82 2.66 -6.93
C GLY A 35 10.22 2.86 -7.52
N HIS A 36 10.47 2.48 -8.78
CA HIS A 36 11.70 2.83 -9.51
C HIS A 36 11.91 4.35 -9.62
N ARG A 37 10.83 5.12 -9.50
CA ARG A 37 10.86 6.57 -9.33
C ARG A 37 10.04 6.94 -8.10
N LYS A 38 10.60 7.78 -7.23
CA LYS A 38 9.90 8.30 -6.05
C LYS A 38 8.70 9.15 -6.46
N LEU A 39 7.55 8.90 -5.84
CA LEU A 39 6.36 9.72 -5.94
C LEU A 39 6.56 11.00 -5.11
N THR A 40 7.17 12.02 -5.71
CA THR A 40 7.42 13.31 -5.04
C THR A 40 6.14 14.15 -4.95
N LYS A 41 6.19 15.24 -4.18
CA LYS A 41 5.09 16.20 -4.07
C LYS A 41 4.64 16.72 -5.43
N GLU A 42 5.59 17.02 -6.32
CA GLU A 42 5.32 17.54 -7.67
C GLU A 42 4.56 16.50 -8.51
N TRP A 43 4.95 15.23 -8.42
CA TRP A 43 4.20 14.15 -9.07
C TRP A 43 2.82 13.97 -8.48
N ALA A 44 2.69 14.06 -7.15
CA ALA A 44 1.40 13.94 -6.51
C ALA A 44 0.46 15.08 -6.91
N MET A 45 0.93 16.32 -6.93
CA MET A 45 0.15 17.49 -7.41
C MET A 45 -0.27 17.34 -8.87
N ARG A 46 0.60 16.76 -9.72
CA ARG A 46 0.30 16.53 -11.13
C ARG A 46 -0.72 15.41 -11.35
N LEU A 47 -0.65 14.33 -10.59
CA LEU A 47 -1.44 13.12 -10.83
C LEU A 47 -2.80 13.12 -10.10
N ALA A 48 -2.85 13.70 -8.90
CA ALA A 48 -4.03 13.71 -8.05
C ALA A 48 -5.32 14.24 -8.72
N PRO A 49 -5.29 15.32 -9.53
CA PRO A 49 -6.49 15.83 -10.21
C PRO A 49 -7.15 14.81 -11.16
N HIS A 50 -6.36 13.90 -11.73
CA HIS A 50 -6.85 12.86 -12.65
C HIS A 50 -7.33 11.60 -11.93
N LEU A 51 -7.12 11.53 -10.62
CA LEU A 51 -7.37 10.37 -9.78
C LEU A 51 -8.48 10.60 -8.75
N ALA A 52 -9.14 11.76 -8.80
CA ALA A 52 -10.19 12.16 -7.86
C ALA A 52 -9.77 12.05 -6.37
N VAL A 53 -8.50 12.34 -6.08
CA VAL A 53 -7.94 12.36 -4.73
C VAL A 53 -7.10 13.62 -4.51
N THR A 54 -6.80 13.92 -3.26
CA THR A 54 -5.82 14.97 -2.93
C THR A 54 -4.38 14.46 -3.08
N PRO A 55 -3.39 15.33 -3.31
CA PRO A 55 -1.98 14.94 -3.30
C PRO A 55 -1.57 14.28 -1.98
N LYS A 56 -2.15 14.72 -0.85
CA LYS A 56 -1.91 14.12 0.47
C LYS A 56 -2.42 12.68 0.50
N GLN A 57 -3.65 12.42 0.05
CA GLN A 57 -4.17 11.05 -0.05
C GLN A 57 -3.34 10.21 -1.02
N LEU A 58 -2.86 10.77 -2.14
CA LEU A 58 -2.05 10.00 -3.07
C LEU A 58 -0.67 9.59 -2.48
N MET A 59 -0.06 10.46 -1.67
CA MET A 59 1.27 10.23 -1.06
C MET A 59 1.21 9.47 0.27
N PHE A 60 0.15 9.68 1.03
CA PHE A 60 0.01 9.23 2.41
C PHE A 60 -1.34 8.56 2.67
N SER A 61 -2.10 8.16 1.65
CA SER A 61 -3.16 7.19 1.93
C SER A 61 -2.43 6.04 2.58
N GLU A 62 -2.84 5.75 3.81
CA GLU A 62 -2.65 4.46 4.41
C GLU A 62 -3.04 3.50 3.32
N GLN A 63 -2.01 3.00 2.63
CA GLN A 63 -2.15 1.74 1.97
C GLN A 63 -2.63 0.91 3.16
N GLN A 64 -3.83 0.37 3.10
CA GLN A 64 -4.06 -0.89 3.79
C GLN A 64 -3.07 -1.87 3.14
N THR A 65 -1.77 -1.68 3.34
CA THR A 65 -0.93 -2.72 3.86
C THR A 65 -1.57 -3.07 5.20
N ASN A 66 -2.67 -3.80 5.12
CA ASN A 66 -2.90 -4.87 6.05
C ASN A 66 -1.77 -5.87 5.78
N SER A 67 -0.50 -5.46 5.97
CA SER A 67 0.61 -6.38 5.98
C SER A 67 0.25 -7.39 7.07
N LEU A 68 0.54 -8.66 6.80
CA LEU A 68 0.20 -9.70 7.77
C LEU A 68 0.75 -9.31 9.15
N ASP A 69 1.94 -8.69 9.16
CA ASP A 69 2.59 -8.17 10.35
C ASP A 69 1.78 -7.05 11.04
N GLU A 70 1.33 -6.01 10.33
CA GLU A 70 0.49 -4.94 10.90
C GLU A 70 -0.86 -5.48 11.43
N GLN A 71 -1.48 -6.45 10.73
CA GLN A 71 -2.71 -7.10 11.20
C GLN A 71 -2.45 -7.95 12.45
N ILE A 72 -1.34 -8.69 12.48
CA ILE A 72 -0.95 -9.48 13.65
C ILE A 72 -0.66 -8.55 14.83
N GLU A 73 0.05 -7.44 14.62
CA GLU A 73 0.32 -6.43 15.65
C GLU A 73 -0.98 -5.86 16.23
N ASP A 74 -1.91 -5.40 15.40
CA ASP A 74 -3.21 -4.89 15.85
C ASP A 74 -4.02 -5.97 16.62
N MET A 75 -4.06 -7.20 16.09
CA MET A 75 -4.74 -8.31 16.77
C MET A 75 -4.09 -8.62 18.14
N LEU A 76 -2.76 -8.56 18.23
CA LEU A 76 -2.02 -8.80 19.47
C LEU A 76 -2.22 -7.67 20.48
N GLU A 77 -2.34 -6.42 20.06
CA GLU A 77 -2.60 -5.29 20.98
C GLU A 77 -3.94 -5.45 21.70
N HIS A 78 -4.97 -5.93 20.99
CA HIS A 78 -6.33 -6.06 21.51
C HIS A 78 -6.62 -7.41 22.17
N LEU A 79 -5.67 -8.35 22.14
CA LEU A 79 -5.84 -9.68 22.71
C LEU A 79 -5.70 -9.67 24.24
N SER A 80 -6.60 -10.35 24.96
CA SER A 80 -6.49 -10.53 26.40
C SER A 80 -5.24 -11.32 26.79
N TYR A 81 -4.78 -11.17 28.03
CA TYR A 81 -3.60 -11.88 28.54
C TYR A 81 -3.75 -13.42 28.39
N ASP A 82 -4.89 -13.97 28.79
CA ASP A 82 -5.15 -15.42 28.70
C ASP A 82 -5.11 -15.93 27.25
N ASN A 83 -5.58 -15.13 26.29
CA ASN A 83 -5.54 -15.49 24.88
C ASN A 83 -4.13 -15.34 24.28
N LYS A 84 -3.31 -14.41 24.79
CA LYS A 84 -1.88 -14.32 24.43
C LYS A 84 -1.11 -15.56 24.90
N VAL A 85 -1.41 -16.09 26.09
CA VAL A 85 -0.81 -17.34 26.59
C VAL A 85 -1.14 -18.51 25.67
N LYS A 86 -2.42 -18.70 25.33
CA LYS A 86 -2.85 -19.76 24.40
C LYS A 86 -2.21 -19.63 23.01
N LEU A 87 -2.07 -18.41 22.51
CA LEU A 87 -1.41 -18.14 21.23
C LEU A 87 0.07 -18.49 21.29
N LEU A 88 0.76 -18.18 22.39
CA LEU A 88 2.17 -18.53 22.57
C LEU A 88 2.38 -20.04 22.57
N ASP A 89 1.52 -20.80 23.25
CA ASP A 89 1.56 -22.27 23.24
C ASP A 89 1.39 -22.82 21.82
N LEU A 90 0.42 -22.29 21.07
CA LEU A 90 0.16 -22.67 19.69
C LEU A 90 1.34 -22.34 18.76
N LEU A 91 1.93 -21.15 18.86
CA LEU A 91 3.09 -20.77 18.04
C LEU A 91 4.32 -21.62 18.37
N SER A 92 4.48 -21.97 19.65
CA SER A 92 5.59 -22.83 20.11
C SER A 92 5.53 -24.22 19.50
N SER A 93 4.32 -24.79 19.29
CA SER A 93 4.19 -26.10 18.64
C SER A 93 4.63 -26.07 17.18
N PHE A 94 4.30 -25.01 16.43
CA PHE A 94 4.73 -24.85 15.04
C PHE A 94 6.24 -24.64 14.89
N TYR A 95 6.90 -24.03 15.88
CA TYR A 95 8.36 -23.83 15.85
C TYR A 95 9.14 -25.12 16.16
N GLN A 96 8.57 -26.00 16.99
CA GLN A 96 9.17 -27.29 17.35
C GLN A 96 9.14 -28.31 16.20
N GLU A 97 8.09 -28.29 15.36
CA GLU A 97 7.96 -29.21 14.21
C GLU A 97 8.94 -28.93 13.06
N LYS A 98 9.57 -27.76 13.02
CA LYS A 98 10.55 -27.39 11.98
C LYS A 98 11.99 -27.83 12.28
N LYS A 99 12.22 -28.56 13.37
CA LYS A 99 13.53 -29.07 13.78
C LYS A 99 13.60 -30.59 13.61
#